data_AF-A0AAE3B5R5-F1
#
_entry.id   AF-A0AAE3B5R5-F1
#
_cell.length_a   1.000
_cell.length_b   1.000
_cell.length_c   1.000
_cell.angle_alpha   90.00
_cell.angle_beta   90.00
_cell.angle_gamma   90.00
#
_symmetry.space_group_name_H-M   'P 1'
#
loop_
_entity.id
_entity.type
_entity.pdbx_description
1 polymer ?
#
loop_
_entity_poly.entity_id
_entity_poly.type
_entity_poly.pdbx_seq_one_letter_code
_entity_poly.pdbx_strand_id
1 'polypeptide(L)'
;MRMHREMIKRYTTHLTSGVGVTEEDPMADLSNFDRDILSMAAEAKRDGNLDWLRLSLDALVANPAGRIKLFADYVYPFSEEELRRLFAYAFREIWPDDEISVLGSEADLKFVAMTDEEWADIVDPEDMF
;
A
#
# COMPACT_ATOMS: atom_id res chain seq x y z
N MET A 1 -9.24 11.10 8.18
CA MET A 1 -7.84 11.15 8.63
C MET A 1 -6.90 11.39 7.43
N ARG A 2 -5.85 12.18 7.59
CA ARG A 2 -4.85 12.42 6.53
C ARG A 2 -3.76 11.33 6.59
N MET A 3 -3.34 10.84 5.44
CA MET A 3 -2.30 9.81 5.32
C MET A 3 -1.14 10.35 4.46
N HIS A 4 0.10 10.09 4.90
CA HIS A 4 1.30 10.51 4.17
C HIS A 4 1.44 9.73 2.86
N ARG A 5 1.10 10.36 1.73
CA ARG A 5 1.11 9.70 0.41
C ARG A 5 2.48 9.18 0.00
N GLU A 6 3.52 10.01 0.10
CA GLU A 6 4.86 9.61 -0.35
C GLU A 6 5.47 8.49 0.49
N MET A 7 5.20 8.46 1.81
CA MET A 7 5.57 7.33 2.66
C MET A 7 4.93 6.03 2.16
N ILE A 8 3.61 6.02 1.94
CA ILE A 8 2.92 4.82 1.44
C ILE A 8 3.43 4.46 0.03
N LYS A 9 3.67 5.45 -0.82
CA LYS A 9 4.23 5.24 -2.16
C LYS A 9 5.63 4.62 -2.12
N ARG A 10 6.48 5.03 -1.17
CA ARG A 10 7.81 4.43 -0.96
C ARG A 10 7.68 2.92 -0.73
N TYR A 11 6.77 2.51 0.13
CA TYR A 11 6.53 1.09 0.41
C TYR A 11 5.93 0.36 -0.79
N THR A 12 4.90 0.90 -1.44
CA THR A 12 4.28 0.23 -2.58
C THR A 12 5.18 0.15 -3.81
N THR A 13 6.24 0.97 -3.89
CA THR A 13 7.25 0.91 -4.97
C THR A 13 7.91 -0.47 -5.07
N HIS A 14 8.06 -1.20 -3.95
CA HIS A 14 8.54 -2.58 -4.00
C HIS A 14 7.65 -3.44 -4.91
N LEU A 15 6.33 -3.25 -4.88
CA LEU A 15 5.39 -4.01 -5.68
C LEU A 15 5.29 -3.53 -7.13
N THR A 16 5.55 -2.26 -7.40
CA THR A 16 5.32 -1.67 -8.73
C THR A 16 6.59 -1.44 -9.55
N SER A 17 7.75 -1.64 -8.94
CA SER A 17 9.07 -1.52 -9.58
C SER A 17 10.04 -2.62 -9.14
N GLY A 18 9.56 -3.63 -8.41
CA GLY A 18 10.36 -4.76 -7.89
C GLY A 18 10.52 -5.91 -8.88
N VAL A 19 10.86 -7.08 -8.33
CA VAL A 19 11.19 -8.27 -9.12
C VAL A 19 9.98 -8.80 -9.89
N GLY A 20 8.80 -8.86 -9.26
CA GLY A 20 7.59 -9.39 -9.89
C GLY A 20 7.19 -8.64 -11.17
N VAL A 21 7.58 -7.37 -11.28
CA VAL A 21 7.32 -6.52 -12.46
C VAL A 21 8.22 -6.85 -13.65
N THR A 22 9.34 -7.55 -13.42
CA THR A 22 10.31 -7.89 -14.47
C THR A 22 9.98 -9.17 -15.23
N GLU A 23 8.94 -9.89 -14.80
CA GLU A 23 8.44 -11.09 -15.47
C GLU A 23 7.80 -10.77 -16.83
N GLU A 24 7.72 -11.77 -17.72
CA GLU A 24 7.15 -11.58 -19.08
C GLU A 24 5.66 -11.17 -19.03
N ASP A 25 4.91 -11.75 -18.10
CA ASP A 25 3.56 -11.34 -17.73
C ASP A 25 3.46 -11.21 -16.20
N PRO A 26 3.73 -10.03 -15.63
CA PRO A 26 3.74 -9.80 -14.19
C PRO A 26 2.46 -10.24 -13.49
N MET A 27 1.30 -10.09 -14.13
CA MET A 27 0.01 -10.34 -13.49
C MET A 27 -0.52 -11.78 -13.69
N ALA A 28 0.24 -12.64 -14.37
CA ALA A 28 -0.10 -14.06 -14.57
C ALA A 28 -0.06 -14.86 -13.26
N ASP A 29 0.92 -14.58 -12.40
CA ASP A 29 1.09 -15.23 -11.11
C ASP A 29 1.54 -14.23 -10.06
N LEU A 30 0.67 -13.98 -9.07
CA LEU A 30 0.94 -13.01 -8.01
C LEU A 30 2.03 -13.48 -7.03
N SER A 31 2.34 -14.78 -6.99
CA SER A 31 3.42 -15.30 -6.13
C SER A 31 4.80 -14.80 -6.55
N ASN A 32 4.95 -14.32 -7.79
CA ASN A 32 6.17 -13.64 -8.24
C ASN A 32 6.48 -12.37 -7.44
N PHE A 33 5.48 -11.78 -6.77
CA PHE A 33 5.64 -10.60 -5.92
C PHE A 33 5.93 -10.94 -4.44
N ASP A 34 5.95 -12.21 -4.04
CA ASP A 34 6.09 -12.59 -2.61
C ASP A 34 7.34 -11.98 -1.97
N ARG A 35 8.45 -11.97 -2.71
CA ARG A 35 9.69 -11.34 -2.24
C ARG A 35 9.56 -9.83 -2.07
N ASP A 36 8.86 -9.17 -2.98
CA ASP A 36 8.63 -7.73 -2.95
C ASP A 36 7.67 -7.36 -1.81
N ILE A 37 6.64 -8.17 -1.58
CA ILE A 37 5.69 -8.05 -0.45
C ILE A 37 6.41 -8.17 0.88
N LEU A 38 7.27 -9.18 1.04
CA LEU A 38 8.07 -9.34 2.26
C LEU A 38 9.01 -8.16 2.48
N SER A 39 9.60 -7.62 1.42
CA SER A 39 10.50 -6.46 1.49
C SER A 39 9.75 -5.19 1.89
N MET A 40 8.58 -4.94 1.30
CA MET A 40 7.67 -3.87 1.65
C MET A 40 7.28 -3.93 3.13
N ALA A 41 6.84 -5.09 3.61
CA ALA A 41 6.41 -5.30 4.99
C ALA A 41 7.58 -5.13 5.98
N ALA A 42 8.75 -5.66 5.64
CA ALA A 42 9.95 -5.53 6.46
C ALA A 42 10.40 -4.06 6.59
N GLU A 43 10.36 -3.28 5.52
CA GLU A 43 10.68 -1.85 5.56
C GLU A 43 9.69 -1.08 6.42
N ALA A 44 8.38 -1.25 6.16
CA ALA A 44 7.33 -0.57 6.92
C ALA A 44 7.39 -0.92 8.42
N LYS A 45 7.67 -2.18 8.76
CA LYS A 45 7.85 -2.62 10.14
C LYS A 45 9.06 -1.97 10.81
N ARG A 46 10.21 -1.92 10.13
CA ARG A 46 11.42 -1.28 10.65
C ARG A 46 11.21 0.20 10.93
N ASP A 47 10.40 0.85 10.11
CA ASP A 47 10.10 2.28 10.22
C ASP A 47 8.93 2.57 11.18
N GLY A 48 8.31 1.55 11.80
CA GLY A 48 7.17 1.71 12.70
C GLY A 48 5.82 1.99 12.03
N ASN A 49 5.74 1.84 10.70
CA ASN A 49 4.59 2.22 9.87
C ASN A 49 3.74 1.04 9.38
N LEU A 50 3.90 -0.16 9.96
CA LEU A 50 3.22 -1.37 9.48
C LEU A 50 1.69 -1.24 9.55
N ASP A 51 1.14 -0.69 10.63
CA ASP A 51 -0.30 -0.48 10.77
C ASP A 51 -0.83 0.60 9.81
N TRP A 52 -0.04 1.65 9.57
CA TRP A 52 -0.38 2.69 8.59
C TRP A 52 -0.39 2.15 7.17
N LEU A 53 0.53 1.24 6.84
CA LEU A 53 0.53 0.52 5.57
C LEU A 53 -0.70 -0.37 5.45
N ARG A 54 -1.08 -1.09 6.50
CA ARG A 54 -2.29 -1.94 6.54
C ARG A 54 -3.54 -1.15 6.21
N LEU A 55 -3.78 -0.05 6.95
CA LEU A 55 -4.93 0.83 6.74
C LEU A 55 -4.95 1.44 5.34
N SER A 56 -3.76 1.78 4.81
CA SER A 56 -3.63 2.36 3.48
C SER A 56 -3.97 1.35 2.39
N LEU A 57 -3.44 0.13 2.46
CA LEU A 57 -3.75 -0.92 1.50
C LEU A 57 -5.22 -1.29 1.54
N ASP A 58 -5.80 -1.42 2.74
CA ASP A 58 -7.22 -1.66 2.92
C ASP A 58 -8.08 -0.60 2.22
N ALA A 59 -7.83 0.69 2.51
CA ALA A 59 -8.59 1.78 1.89
C ALA A 59 -8.39 1.86 0.36
N LEU A 60 -7.19 1.58 -0.14
CA LEU A 60 -6.91 1.55 -1.58
C LEU A 60 -7.62 0.40 -2.29
N VAL A 61 -7.72 -0.76 -1.64
CA VAL A 61 -8.47 -1.91 -2.17
C VAL A 61 -9.97 -1.66 -2.12
N ALA A 62 -10.47 -1.06 -1.03
CA ALA A 62 -11.89 -0.75 -0.83
C ALA A 62 -12.41 0.38 -1.74
N ASN A 63 -11.57 1.36 -2.09
CA ASN A 63 -11.92 2.49 -2.97
C ASN A 63 -10.76 2.87 -3.94
N PRO A 64 -10.55 2.09 -5.01
CA PRO A 64 -9.39 2.26 -5.89
C PRO A 64 -9.50 3.45 -6.85
N ALA A 65 -10.72 3.82 -7.24
CA ALA A 65 -10.99 4.70 -8.39
C ALA A 65 -10.31 6.07 -8.25
N GLY A 66 -9.43 6.40 -9.20
CA GLY A 66 -8.74 7.69 -9.23
C GLY A 66 -7.69 7.90 -8.13
N ARG A 67 -7.42 6.88 -7.31
CA ARG A 67 -6.49 6.94 -6.17
C ARG A 67 -5.37 5.93 -6.30
N ILE A 68 -5.68 4.68 -6.64
CA ILE A 68 -4.73 3.57 -6.60
C ILE A 68 -3.57 3.76 -7.59
N LYS A 69 -3.82 4.38 -8.74
CA LYS A 69 -2.78 4.69 -9.74
C LYS A 69 -1.72 5.68 -9.25
N LEU A 70 -1.98 6.44 -8.18
CA LEU A 70 -0.97 7.34 -7.60
C LEU A 70 0.22 6.56 -7.00
N PHE A 71 0.01 5.28 -6.71
CA PHE A 71 0.95 4.36 -6.06
C PHE A 71 1.64 3.41 -7.05
N ALA A 72 1.36 3.55 -8.35
CA ALA A 72 2.04 2.83 -9.40
C ALA A 72 3.16 3.67 -10.03
N ASP A 73 4.23 2.99 -10.42
CA ASP A 73 5.32 3.57 -11.21
C ASP A 73 5.12 3.27 -12.71
N TYR A 74 5.94 3.88 -13.56
CA TYR A 74 5.85 3.76 -15.02
C TYR A 74 6.54 2.51 -15.61
N VAL A 75 7.06 1.62 -14.76
CA VAL A 75 7.78 0.40 -15.20
C VAL A 75 6.83 -0.57 -15.91
N TYR A 76 5.66 -0.83 -15.32
CA TYR A 76 4.60 -1.63 -15.92
C TYR A 76 3.29 -0.85 -15.89
N PRO A 77 2.52 -0.80 -16.99
CA PRO A 77 1.33 0.03 -17.11
C PRO A 77 0.12 -0.62 -16.44
N PHE A 78 0.16 -0.80 -15.11
CA PHE A 78 -0.93 -1.43 -14.37
C PHE A 78 -2.28 -0.75 -14.63
N SER A 79 -3.31 -1.57 -14.84
CA SER A 79 -4.70 -1.17 -14.67
C SER A 79 -5.03 -0.99 -13.18
N GLU A 80 -6.11 -0.25 -12.88
CA GLU A 80 -6.58 -0.13 -11.49
C GLU A 80 -6.99 -1.48 -10.90
N GLU A 81 -7.53 -2.38 -11.74
CA GLU A 81 -7.93 -3.71 -11.32
C GLU A 81 -6.73 -4.57 -10.94
N GLU A 82 -5.64 -4.50 -11.71
CA GLU A 82 -4.40 -5.23 -11.42
C GLU A 82 -3.76 -4.72 -10.13
N LEU A 83 -3.66 -3.40 -9.94
CA LEU A 83 -3.18 -2.83 -8.67
C LEU A 83 -4.06 -3.27 -7.49
N ARG A 84 -5.38 -3.28 -7.67
CA ARG A 84 -6.30 -3.74 -6.63
C ARG A 84 -6.06 -5.20 -6.29
N ARG A 85 -5.88 -6.07 -7.30
CA ARG A 85 -5.57 -7.49 -7.10
C ARG A 85 -4.24 -7.67 -6.38
N LEU A 86 -3.19 -6.97 -6.80
CA LEU A 86 -1.86 -7.03 -6.21
C LEU A 86 -1.86 -6.54 -4.76
N PHE A 87 -2.51 -5.40 -4.47
CA PHE A 87 -2.58 -4.86 -3.12
C PHE A 87 -3.45 -5.71 -2.20
N ALA A 88 -4.55 -6.29 -2.70
CA ALA A 88 -5.37 -7.22 -1.94
C ALA A 88 -4.62 -8.53 -1.63
N TYR A 89 -3.80 -9.00 -2.57
CA TYR A 89 -2.93 -10.16 -2.35
C TYR A 89 -1.87 -9.84 -1.28
N ALA A 90 -1.14 -8.73 -1.43
CA ALA A 90 -0.16 -8.28 -0.44
C ALA A 90 -0.76 -8.12 0.96
N PHE A 91 -1.99 -7.57 1.08
CA PHE A 91 -2.68 -7.46 2.36
C PHE A 91 -2.89 -8.83 3.02
N ARG A 92 -3.39 -9.82 2.27
CA ARG A 92 -3.67 -11.16 2.80
C ARG A 92 -2.40 -11.93 3.17
N GLU A 93 -1.32 -11.72 2.44
CA GLU A 93 -0.03 -12.34 2.75
C GLU A 93 0.58 -11.78 4.05
N ILE A 94 0.41 -10.48 4.32
CA ILE A 94 0.99 -9.84 5.51
C ILE A 94 0.08 -10.00 6.74
N TRP A 95 -1.25 -9.91 6.55
CA TRP A 95 -2.25 -10.00 7.62
C TRP A 95 -3.31 -11.06 7.27
N PRO A 96 -2.98 -12.36 7.34
CA PRO A 96 -3.89 -13.44 6.95
C PRO A 96 -5.14 -13.56 7.84
N ASP A 97 -5.07 -13.05 9.07
CA ASP A 97 -6.15 -13.07 10.04
C ASP A 97 -7.05 -11.82 9.99
N ASP A 98 -6.67 -10.78 9.25
CA ASP A 98 -7.43 -9.53 9.11
C ASP A 98 -8.36 -9.59 7.88
N GLU A 99 -9.57 -9.07 8.03
CA GLU A 99 -10.49 -8.91 6.90
C GLU A 99 -10.27 -7.57 6.20
N ILE A 100 -10.13 -7.61 4.87
CA ILE A 100 -10.15 -6.42 4.03
C ILE A 100 -11.57 -5.83 4.05
N SER A 101 -11.66 -4.52 4.24
CA SER A 101 -12.89 -3.76 4.20
C SER A 101 -13.65 -3.98 2.89
N VAL A 102 -14.98 -4.07 3.01
CA VAL A 102 -15.85 -4.22 1.85
C VAL A 102 -15.73 -3.00 0.94
N LEU A 103 -15.79 -3.22 -0.38
CA LEU A 103 -15.80 -2.15 -1.38
C LEU A 103 -16.83 -1.07 -1.00
N GLY A 104 -16.37 0.18 -0.90
CA GLY A 104 -17.20 1.33 -0.54
C GLY A 104 -17.48 1.53 0.97
N SER A 105 -16.96 0.68 1.87
CA SER A 105 -17.16 0.79 3.32
C SER A 105 -16.05 1.61 4.03
N GLU A 106 -15.56 2.67 3.38
CA GLU A 106 -14.31 3.38 3.69
C GLU A 106 -14.15 3.83 5.15
N ALA A 107 -12.92 3.70 5.69
CA ALA A 107 -12.40 4.69 6.62
C ALA A 107 -12.03 5.95 5.81
N ASP A 108 -12.53 7.15 6.17
CA ASP A 108 -12.27 8.41 5.44
C ASP A 108 -10.77 8.79 5.46
N LEU A 109 -9.95 8.10 4.66
CA LEU A 109 -8.52 8.32 4.52
C LEU A 109 -8.26 9.20 3.31
N LYS A 110 -7.52 10.29 3.51
CA LYS A 110 -7.09 11.19 2.43
C LYS A 110 -5.58 11.12 2.27
N PHE A 111 -5.11 10.54 1.18
CA PHE A 111 -3.70 10.51 0.83
C PHE A 111 -3.26 11.89 0.36
N VAL A 112 -2.46 12.57 1.16
CA VAL A 112 -1.99 13.93 0.85
C VAL A 112 -0.47 13.94 0.73
N ALA A 113 0.04 14.82 -0.13
CA ALA A 113 1.45 15.14 -0.14
C ALA A 113 1.77 15.90 1.15
N MET A 114 2.74 15.40 1.89
CA MET A 114 3.28 16.02 3.10
C MET A 114 4.73 15.57 3.26
N THR A 115 5.49 16.21 4.14
CA THR A 115 6.85 15.80 4.50
C THR A 115 6.84 14.77 5.63
N ASP A 116 7.97 14.09 5.84
CA ASP A 116 8.15 13.19 6.98
C ASP A 116 7.99 13.93 8.32
N GLU A 117 8.38 15.22 8.39
CA GLU A 117 8.20 16.08 9.56
C GLU A 117 6.71 16.38 9.82
N GLU A 118 5.97 16.79 8.78
CA GLU A 118 4.52 17.03 8.89
C GLU A 118 3.75 15.77 9.28
N TRP A 119 4.23 14.61 8.85
CA TRP A 119 3.67 13.33 9.26
C TRP A 119 3.99 13.03 10.72
N ALA A 120 5.24 13.18 11.16
CA ALA A 120 5.63 12.97 12.55
C ALA A 120 4.76 13.79 13.51
N ASP A 121 4.43 15.03 13.17
CA ASP A 121 3.53 15.90 13.95
C ASP A 121 2.07 15.38 14.01
N ILE A 122 1.62 14.59 13.02
CA ILE A 122 0.28 13.98 12.98
C ILE A 122 0.23 12.66 13.77
N VAL A 123 1.35 11.93 13.82
CA VAL A 123 1.46 10.64 14.51
C VAL A 123 2.02 10.80 15.94
N ASP A 124 2.39 12.01 16.34
CA ASP A 124 3.00 12.27 17.65
C ASP A 124 2.07 11.78 18.79
N PRO A 125 2.59 11.04 19.77
CA PRO A 125 1.80 10.15 20.63
C PRO A 125 1.00 10.87 21.73
N GLU A 126 1.00 12.20 21.79
CA GLU A 126 0.16 12.93 22.76
C GLU A 126 -1.35 12.81 22.48
N ASP A 127 -1.75 12.43 21.27
CA ASP A 127 -3.15 12.16 20.90
C ASP A 127 -3.60 10.69 21.11
N MET A 128 -2.74 9.84 21.71
CA MET A 128 -3.06 8.43 22.04
C MET A 128 -3.12 8.12 23.55
N PHE A 129 -3.24 9.13 24.42
CA PHE A 129 -3.46 8.95 25.87
C PHE A 129 -4.89 9.26 26.32
#